data_AF-A0A518IGM8-F1
#
_entry.id   AF-A0A518IGM8-F1
#
_cell.length_a   1.000
_cell.length_b   1.000
_cell.length_c   1.000
_cell.angle_alpha   90.00
_cell.angle_beta   90.00
_cell.angle_gamma   90.00
#
_symmetry.space_group_name_H-M   'P 1'
#
loop_
_entity.id
_entity.type
_entity.pdbx_description
1 polymer ?
#
loop_
_entity_poly.entity_id
_entity_poly.type
_entity_poly.pdbx_seq_one_letter_code
_entity_poly.pdbx_strand_id
1 'polypeptide(L)'
;MNGTTDKKQWSRKKIVKDIVLTLLIYLAIYVGVYLYLTWNGGYYFNQSGQVRYRSHGLATSDIVIWTPQGCWFQYKFKNIKGEYVSRGNELGYLFAPLIMIDRKWFHPTKI
;
A
#
# COMPACT_ATOMS: atom_id res chain seq x y z
N MET A 1 1.02 5.44 -53.56
CA MET A 1 2.16 5.39 -52.62
C MET A 1 1.65 5.59 -51.19
N ASN A 2 1.33 4.51 -50.45
CA ASN A 2 0.81 4.55 -49.07
C ASN A 2 1.58 3.62 -48.09
N GLY A 3 2.68 3.02 -48.52
CA GLY A 3 3.34 1.93 -47.77
C GLY A 3 4.14 2.34 -46.53
N THR A 4 4.39 3.64 -46.31
CA THR A 4 5.21 4.15 -45.20
C THR A 4 4.41 4.46 -43.94
N THR A 5 3.15 4.87 -44.07
CA THR A 5 2.25 5.17 -42.94
C THR A 5 1.78 3.90 -42.23
N ASP A 6 1.43 2.85 -42.98
CA ASP A 6 0.97 1.57 -42.41
C ASP A 6 2.07 0.85 -41.61
N LYS A 7 3.31 0.82 -42.12
CA LYS A 7 4.44 0.20 -41.40
C LYS A 7 4.77 0.93 -40.10
N LYS A 8 4.71 2.26 -40.10
CA LYS A 8 4.98 3.10 -38.92
C LYS A 8 3.87 2.94 -37.87
N GLN A 9 2.62 2.82 -38.29
CA GLN A 9 1.47 2.59 -37.43
C GLN A 9 1.49 1.18 -36.80
N TRP A 10 1.85 0.15 -37.57
CA TRP A 10 2.01 -1.21 -37.06
C TRP A 10 3.15 -1.33 -36.04
N SER A 11 4.29 -0.69 -36.30
CA SER A 11 5.44 -0.64 -35.38
C SER A 11 5.09 0.04 -34.05
N ARG A 12 4.39 1.20 -34.09
CA ARG A 12 3.92 1.89 -32.87
C ARG A 12 2.97 1.04 -32.05
N LYS A 13 2.00 0.36 -32.68
CA LYS A 13 1.05 -0.52 -31.97
C LYS A 13 1.76 -1.70 -31.29
N LYS A 14 2.78 -2.27 -31.93
CA LYS A 14 3.58 -3.36 -31.35
C LYS A 14 4.37 -2.88 -30.12
N ILE A 15 5.05 -1.73 -30.21
CA ILE A 15 5.79 -1.15 -29.09
C ILE A 15 4.86 -0.85 -27.89
N VAL A 16 3.70 -0.23 -28.14
CA VAL A 16 2.73 0.04 -27.07
C VAL A 16 2.24 -1.26 -26.43
N LYS A 17 1.94 -2.28 -27.23
CA LYS A 17 1.54 -3.60 -26.72
C LYS A 17 2.61 -4.21 -25.82
N ASP A 18 3.87 -4.17 -26.25
CA ASP A 18 4.99 -4.74 -25.50
C ASP A 18 5.23 -3.99 -24.18
N ILE A 19 5.09 -2.65 -24.18
CA ILE A 19 5.16 -1.84 -22.96
C ILE A 19 4.02 -2.18 -21.99
N VAL A 20 2.79 -2.27 -22.49
CA VAL A 20 1.62 -2.62 -21.67
C VAL A 20 1.78 -4.02 -21.08
N LEU A 21 2.21 -4.99 -21.88
CA LEU A 21 2.46 -6.36 -21.40
C LEU A 21 3.54 -6.37 -20.31
N THR A 22 4.62 -5.63 -20.52
CA THR A 22 5.70 -5.50 -19.53
C THR A 22 5.19 -4.90 -18.23
N LEU A 23 4.42 -3.79 -18.29
CA LEU A 23 3.81 -3.18 -17.11
C LEU A 23 2.85 -4.13 -16.38
N LEU A 24 2.05 -4.91 -17.11
CA LEU A 24 1.16 -5.91 -16.52
C LEU A 24 1.93 -7.03 -15.80
N ILE A 25 3.05 -7.48 -16.37
CA ILE A 25 3.92 -8.48 -15.72
C ILE A 25 4.51 -7.91 -14.42
N TYR A 26 5.05 -6.69 -14.46
CA TYR A 26 5.57 -6.04 -13.25
C TYR A 26 4.49 -5.85 -12.19
N LEU A 27 3.28 -5.45 -12.59
CA LEU A 27 2.15 -5.31 -11.67
C LEU A 27 1.76 -6.66 -11.05
N ALA A 28 1.72 -7.72 -11.85
CA ALA A 28 1.41 -9.07 -11.35
C ALA A 28 2.46 -9.56 -10.35
N ILE A 29 3.74 -9.33 -10.62
CA ILE A 29 4.83 -9.65 -9.68
C ILE A 29 4.68 -8.82 -8.40
N TYR A 30 4.46 -7.52 -8.51
CA TYR A 30 4.26 -6.62 -7.37
C TYR A 30 3.12 -7.07 -6.46
N VAL A 31 1.96 -7.42 -7.04
CA VAL A 31 0.82 -7.96 -6.29
C VAL A 31 1.13 -9.35 -5.72
N GLY A 32 1.82 -10.22 -6.47
CA GLY A 32 2.22 -11.55 -6.01
C GLY A 32 3.13 -11.50 -4.78
N VAL A 33 4.12 -10.59 -4.77
CA VAL A 33 4.98 -10.35 -3.60
C VAL A 33 4.15 -9.88 -2.42
N TYR A 34 3.21 -8.95 -2.63
CA TYR A 34 2.31 -8.51 -1.57
C TYR A 34 1.49 -9.66 -0.98
N LEU A 35 0.93 -10.53 -1.82
CA LEU A 35 0.15 -11.68 -1.36
C LEU A 35 1.01 -12.67 -0.55
N TYR A 36 2.25 -12.90 -0.95
CA TYR A 36 3.17 -13.71 -0.15
C TYR A 36 3.45 -13.10 1.23
N LEU A 37 3.66 -11.78 1.28
CA LEU A 37 3.88 -11.06 2.55
C LEU A 37 2.63 -10.99 3.41
N THR A 38 1.44 -10.91 2.81
CA THR A 38 0.17 -10.87 3.55
C THR A 38 -0.13 -12.23 4.17
N TRP A 39 0.20 -13.34 3.50
CA TRP A 39 0.01 -14.68 4.06
C TRP A 39 0.79 -14.87 5.37
N ASN A 40 1.98 -14.27 5.46
CA ASN A 40 2.84 -14.30 6.64
C ASN A 40 2.62 -13.09 7.58
N GLY A 41 1.60 -12.28 7.28
CA GLY A 41 1.24 -11.10 8.05
C GLY A 41 0.50 -11.42 9.34
N GLY A 42 0.22 -10.37 10.12
CA GLY A 42 -0.45 -10.49 11.40
C GLY A 42 -1.11 -9.20 11.85
N TYR A 43 -1.96 -9.30 12.87
CA TYR A 43 -2.47 -8.15 13.59
C TYR A 43 -1.52 -7.74 14.71
N TYR A 44 -1.17 -6.46 14.76
CA TYR A 44 -0.30 -5.90 15.78
C TYR A 44 -0.96 -4.73 16.49
N PHE A 45 -0.71 -4.64 17.79
CA PHE A 45 -1.12 -3.49 18.59
C PHE A 45 -0.28 -2.27 18.23
N ASN A 46 -0.95 -1.14 18.02
CA ASN A 46 -0.31 0.12 17.70
C ASN A 46 -1.06 1.30 18.34
N GLN A 47 -0.49 2.48 18.21
CA GLN A 47 -1.03 3.74 18.70
C GLN A 47 -1.70 4.50 17.56
N SER A 48 -2.91 5.00 17.77
CA SER A 48 -3.60 5.93 16.88
C SER A 48 -3.08 7.35 17.03
N GLY A 49 -2.46 7.66 18.17
CA GLY A 49 -2.09 9.02 18.58
C GLY A 49 -3.27 9.84 19.10
N GLN A 50 -4.47 9.26 19.21
CA GLN A 50 -5.59 9.90 19.89
C GLN A 50 -5.40 9.81 21.40
N VAL A 51 -5.43 10.96 22.08
CA VAL A 51 -5.51 10.99 23.54
C VAL A 51 -6.90 10.51 23.93
N ARG A 52 -6.99 9.25 24.36
CA ARG A 52 -8.16 8.70 25.03
C ARG A 52 -7.81 8.63 26.51
N TYR A 53 -8.75 9.04 27.36
CA TYR A 53 -8.64 9.29 28.80
C TYR A 53 -8.23 10.72 29.20
N ARG A 54 -8.98 11.26 30.17
CA ARG A 54 -8.67 12.45 30.98
C ARG A 54 -7.39 12.28 31.83
N SER A 55 -6.52 11.32 31.51
CA SER A 55 -5.32 10.98 32.26
C SER A 55 -4.06 11.38 31.49
N HIS A 56 -3.56 12.57 31.80
CA HIS A 56 -2.13 12.90 31.90
C HIS A 56 -1.17 12.35 30.83
N GLY A 57 -1.54 12.37 29.53
CA GLY A 57 -0.58 12.34 28.43
C GLY A 57 0.12 11.00 28.13
N LEU A 58 -0.46 9.85 28.52
CA LEU A 58 0.12 8.54 28.19
C LEU A 58 -0.23 8.10 26.76
N ALA A 59 0.80 7.82 25.96
CA ALA A 59 0.66 7.24 24.62
C ALA A 59 0.34 5.74 24.74
N THR A 60 -0.94 5.38 24.78
CA THR A 60 -1.38 3.98 24.88
C THR A 60 -1.62 3.35 23.52
N SER A 61 -1.33 2.05 23.39
CA SER A 61 -1.68 1.27 22.20
C SER A 61 -3.18 1.00 22.19
N ASP A 62 -3.89 1.69 21.31
CA ASP A 62 -5.36 1.76 21.26
C ASP A 62 -5.95 1.24 19.94
N ILE A 63 -5.12 0.74 19.03
CA ILE A 63 -5.58 0.17 17.76
C ILE A 63 -4.88 -1.15 17.44
N VAL A 64 -5.60 -2.02 16.76
CA VAL A 64 -5.09 -3.29 16.24
C VAL A 64 -5.07 -3.21 14.72
N ILE A 65 -3.86 -3.10 14.16
CA ILE A 65 -3.64 -2.89 12.74
C ILE A 65 -3.10 -4.19 12.12
N TRP A 66 -3.70 -4.61 11.01
CA TRP A 66 -3.15 -5.67 10.16
C TRP A 66 -1.89 -5.19 9.45
N THR A 67 -0.79 -5.94 9.49
CA THR A 67 0.43 -5.63 8.73
C THR A 67 0.93 -6.88 8.02
N PRO A 68 1.15 -6.83 6.70
CA PRO A 68 1.92 -7.86 6.00
C PRO A 68 3.33 -7.98 6.61
N GLN A 69 3.96 -9.14 6.46
CA GLN A 69 5.26 -9.41 7.06
C GLN A 69 6.28 -8.34 6.66
N GLY A 70 6.90 -7.69 7.65
CA GLY A 70 7.90 -6.65 7.42
C GLY A 70 7.37 -5.36 6.77
N CYS A 71 6.06 -5.24 6.50
CA CYS A 71 5.45 -4.08 5.87
C CYS A 71 4.60 -3.31 6.89
N TRP A 72 5.22 -2.32 7.52
CA TRP A 72 4.54 -1.48 8.50
C TRP A 72 4.13 -0.16 7.86
N PHE A 73 2.84 0.11 7.84
CA PHE A 73 2.27 1.36 7.35
C PHE A 73 1.04 1.73 8.15
N GLN A 74 0.84 3.01 8.43
CA GLN A 74 -0.33 3.58 9.09
C GLN A 74 -0.65 4.91 8.43
N TYR A 75 -1.78 4.96 7.71
CA TYR A 75 -2.20 6.13 6.95
C TYR A 75 -2.65 7.31 7.85
N LYS A 76 -3.27 7.01 8.99
CA LYS A 76 -3.77 8.02 9.94
C LYS A 76 -3.16 7.80 11.32
N PHE A 77 -2.13 8.58 11.62
CA PHE A 77 -1.59 8.73 12.97
C PHE A 77 -1.68 10.20 13.38
N LYS A 78 -2.19 10.49 14.57
CA LYS A 78 -2.25 11.86 15.08
C LYS A 78 -0.93 12.20 15.80
N ASN A 79 -0.18 13.16 15.27
CA ASN A 79 1.11 13.57 15.84
C ASN A 79 0.92 14.46 17.09
N ILE A 80 2.03 14.82 17.75
CA ILE A 80 2.03 15.71 18.93
C ILE A 80 1.49 17.12 18.67
N LYS A 81 1.48 17.57 17.40
CA LYS A 81 0.89 18.85 16.97
C LYS A 81 -0.62 18.73 16.70
N GLY A 82 -1.19 17.54 16.84
CA GLY A 82 -2.59 17.25 16.57
C GLY A 82 -2.93 17.01 15.10
N GLU A 83 -1.93 16.95 14.21
CA GLU A 83 -2.10 16.76 12.78
C GLU A 83 -2.11 15.27 12.42
N TYR A 84 -2.87 14.90 11.38
CA TYR A 84 -2.85 13.55 10.83
C TYR A 84 -1.69 13.39 9.86
N VAL A 85 -0.82 12.43 10.14
CA VAL A 85 0.32 12.07 9.30
C VAL A 85 0.29 10.58 8.96
N SER A 86 0.89 10.22 7.84
CA SER A 86 1.24 8.83 7.54
C SER A 86 2.57 8.48 8.19
N ARG A 87 2.71 7.25 8.66
CA ARG A 87 3.98 6.69 9.13
C ARG A 87 4.12 5.25 8.66
N GLY A 88 5.35 4.80 8.45
CA GLY A 88 5.63 3.48 7.93
C GLY A 88 7.13 3.26 7.76
N ASN A 89 7.51 2.02 7.45
CA ASN A 89 8.84 1.72 6.92
C ASN A 89 8.81 1.74 5.38
N GLU A 90 9.98 1.61 4.74
CA GLU A 90 10.11 1.70 3.28
C GLU A 90 9.21 0.71 2.54
N LEU A 91 9.17 -0.55 2.98
CA LEU A 91 8.29 -1.58 2.40
C LEU A 91 6.81 -1.26 2.62
N GLY A 92 6.44 -0.73 3.79
CA GLY A 92 5.09 -0.30 4.08
C GLY A 92 4.63 0.84 3.18
N TYR A 93 5.51 1.78 2.84
CA TYR A 93 5.21 2.83 1.85
C TYR A 93 5.16 2.28 0.42
N LEU A 94 6.07 1.38 0.06
CA LEU A 94 6.08 0.72 -1.26
C LEU A 94 4.77 -0.03 -1.52
N PHE A 95 4.24 -0.71 -0.51
CA PHE A 95 2.99 -1.47 -0.58
C PHE A 95 1.77 -0.72 -0.04
N ALA A 96 1.89 0.57 0.29
CA ALA A 96 0.83 1.34 0.93
C ALA A 96 -0.53 1.26 0.21
N PRO A 97 -0.62 1.37 -1.14
CA PRO A 97 -1.90 1.27 -1.84
C PRO A 97 -2.58 -0.09 -1.61
N LEU A 98 -1.83 -1.19 -1.68
CA LEU A 98 -2.35 -2.54 -1.45
C LEU A 98 -2.74 -2.75 0.01
N ILE A 99 -1.92 -2.28 0.96
CA ILE A 99 -2.21 -2.34 2.40
C ILE A 99 -3.51 -1.58 2.71
N MET A 100 -3.74 -0.42 2.10
CA MET A 100 -4.95 0.36 2.31
C MET A 100 -6.20 -0.34 1.79
N ILE A 101 -6.13 -0.97 0.62
CA ILE A 101 -7.24 -1.75 0.05
C ILE A 101 -7.51 -2.99 0.91
N ASP A 102 -6.45 -3.72 1.27
CA ASP A 102 -6.53 -4.92 2.08
C ASP A 102 -7.20 -4.66 3.44
N ARG A 103 -6.76 -3.60 4.12
CA ARG A 103 -7.36 -3.17 5.39
C ARG A 103 -8.77 -2.60 5.26
N LYS A 104 -9.19 -2.23 4.06
CA LYS A 104 -10.56 -1.75 3.84
C LYS A 104 -11.54 -2.92 3.71
N TRP A 105 -11.10 -4.05 3.13
CA TRP A 105 -12.01 -5.12 2.69
C TRP A 105 -11.76 -6.48 3.31
N PHE A 106 -10.51 -6.89 3.52
CA PHE A 106 -10.19 -8.25 3.98
C PHE A 106 -9.71 -8.27 5.45
N HIS A 107 -8.86 -7.32 5.83
CA HIS A 107 -8.27 -7.25 7.17
C HIS A 107 -8.57 -5.91 7.88
N PRO A 108 -9.86 -5.66 8.21
CA PRO A 108 -10.27 -4.40 8.81
C PRO A 108 -9.49 -4.09 10.08
N THR A 109 -8.92 -2.88 10.12
CA THR A 109 -8.27 -2.35 11.33
C THR A 109 -9.32 -2.21 12.42
N LYS A 110 -9.06 -2.81 13.59
CA LYS A 110 -9.95 -2.74 14.74
C LYS A 110 -9.45 -1.66 15.70
N ILE A 111 -10.39 -0.86 16.22
CA ILE A 111 -10.18 0.21 17.20
C ILE A 111 -10.89 -0.22 18.48
#